data_AF-A0A3D4WBH2-F1
#
_entry.id   AF-A0A3D4WBH2-F1
#
_cell.length_a   1.000
_cell.length_b   1.000
_cell.length_c   1.000
_cell.angle_alpha   90.00
_cell.angle_beta   90.00
_cell.angle_gamma   90.00
#
_symmetry.space_group_name_H-M   'P 1'
#
loop_
_entity.id
_entity.type
_entity.pdbx_description
1 polymer ?
#
loop_
_entity_poly.entity_id
_entity_poly.type
_entity_poly.pdbx_seq_one_letter_code
_entity_poly.pdbx_strand_id
1 'polypeptide(L)'
;MSALSQRIGQPLYAYISPLEPGPYRSRYPYVFTGHVAYGDIGSVGMGDLFYTDEFWDDQVRKCRDWGCEGLMHDFLSNYWNTPAAVDVIDRYMKSMAKACQKYGLSIQYCMCFSNHVLETVENPAVISLQAIADHHPSASDGGCGSNLRSFIYSSLLYGALGLWPARDNIQTMNDADAYEDVLVANLSGGPIQLGHEIGKADLGLLRQTFREGDGLLLKPDRPLCPIDACFIDDHNLIACTQSRHPSGTWHYVLSLNIGNDQWQGGSFSPDDCGCDQDEYVLYNYRTGEISPIGRKEIYHCPDHVKSSYYVLAPLLGCPGTLIGDISKFVTMADQRICAIETDRYHLTFSLLAGGA
;
A
#
# COMPACT_ATOMS: atom_id res chain seq x y z
N MET A 1 -5.32 -32.29 -12.13
CA MET A 1 -5.42 -32.02 -10.67
C MET A 1 -5.95 -30.62 -10.51
N SER A 2 -6.85 -30.36 -9.56
CA SER A 2 -7.27 -28.98 -9.24
C SER A 2 -6.09 -28.18 -8.70
N ALA A 3 -6.01 -26.90 -9.04
CA ALA A 3 -4.98 -26.00 -8.53
C ALA A 3 -5.02 -25.92 -6.98
N LEU A 4 -3.91 -25.57 -6.33
CA LEU A 4 -3.88 -25.45 -4.87
C LEU A 4 -4.87 -24.38 -4.40
N SER A 5 -4.94 -23.24 -5.11
CA SER A 5 -5.90 -22.16 -4.85
C SER A 5 -7.35 -22.65 -4.83
N GLN A 6 -7.73 -23.54 -5.74
CA GLN A 6 -9.08 -24.13 -5.80
C GLN A 6 -9.37 -25.04 -4.60
N ARG A 7 -8.35 -25.71 -4.05
CA ARG A 7 -8.51 -26.58 -2.89
C ARG A 7 -8.65 -25.79 -1.60
N ILE A 8 -7.98 -24.65 -1.50
CA ILE A 8 -8.05 -23.75 -0.32
C ILE A 8 -9.13 -22.68 -0.44
N GLY A 9 -9.71 -22.49 -1.63
CA GLY A 9 -10.74 -21.48 -1.90
C GLY A 9 -10.21 -20.05 -1.87
N GLN A 10 -8.90 -19.85 -2.02
CA GLN A 10 -8.24 -18.55 -1.90
C GLN A 10 -7.17 -18.38 -2.99
N PRO A 11 -7.00 -17.17 -3.53
CA PRO A 11 -5.92 -16.89 -4.46
C PRO A 11 -4.55 -17.02 -3.77
N LEU A 12 -3.53 -17.38 -4.54
CA LEU A 12 -2.18 -17.53 -4.05
C LEU A 12 -1.28 -16.41 -4.57
N TYR A 13 -0.30 -16.03 -3.75
CA TYR A 13 0.81 -15.17 -4.16
C TYR A 13 2.10 -15.96 -4.00
N ALA A 14 2.89 -16.09 -5.06
CA ALA A 14 4.13 -16.86 -5.02
C ALA A 14 5.27 -16.00 -4.47
N TYR A 15 5.98 -16.47 -3.46
CA TYR A 15 7.20 -15.83 -2.99
C TYR A 15 8.41 -16.36 -3.76
N ILE A 16 9.17 -15.47 -4.39
CA ILE A 16 10.36 -15.81 -5.19
C ILE A 16 11.60 -15.35 -4.43
N SER A 17 12.31 -16.32 -3.86
CA SER A 17 13.56 -16.12 -3.14
C SER A 17 14.79 -16.18 -4.07
N PRO A 18 15.94 -15.68 -3.61
CA PRO A 18 17.24 -16.06 -4.17
C PRO A 18 17.36 -17.58 -4.33
N LEU A 19 18.10 -18.04 -5.34
CA LEU A 19 18.20 -19.47 -5.69
C LEU A 19 19.65 -19.95 -5.56
N GLU A 20 19.94 -20.83 -4.60
CA GLU A 20 21.26 -21.49 -4.54
C GLU A 20 21.54 -22.36 -5.78
N PRO A 21 22.82 -22.66 -6.08
CA PRO A 21 23.24 -23.59 -7.12
C PRO A 21 22.40 -24.86 -7.14
N GLY A 22 21.73 -25.12 -8.27
CA GLY A 22 20.72 -26.16 -8.31
C GLY A 22 20.54 -26.83 -9.68
N PRO A 23 19.54 -27.72 -9.80
CA PRO A 23 19.31 -28.51 -11.02
C PRO A 23 18.99 -27.65 -12.25
N TYR A 24 18.50 -26.42 -12.05
CA TYR A 24 18.21 -25.47 -13.13
C TYR A 24 19.44 -25.08 -13.96
N ARG A 25 20.66 -25.18 -13.40
CA ARG A 25 21.92 -24.92 -14.12
C ARG A 25 22.11 -25.81 -15.35
N SER A 26 21.53 -27.02 -15.33
CA SER A 26 21.62 -27.95 -16.46
C SER A 26 20.72 -27.56 -17.64
N ARG A 27 19.76 -26.66 -17.42
CA ARG A 27 18.71 -26.31 -18.39
C ARG A 27 18.76 -24.86 -18.83
N TYR A 28 19.16 -23.94 -17.95
CA TYR A 28 19.03 -22.52 -18.19
C TYR A 28 20.36 -21.78 -17.99
N PRO A 29 20.67 -20.79 -18.84
CA PRO A 29 21.78 -19.87 -18.60
C PRO A 29 21.60 -19.12 -17.28
N TYR A 30 22.69 -18.97 -16.54
CA TYR A 30 22.71 -18.29 -15.25
C TYR A 30 24.01 -17.48 -15.08
N VAL A 31 23.95 -16.49 -14.20
CA VAL A 31 25.14 -15.87 -13.60
C VAL A 31 25.14 -16.27 -12.13
N PHE A 32 26.25 -16.86 -11.66
CA PHE A 32 26.42 -17.09 -10.23
C PHE A 32 26.96 -15.83 -9.57
N THR A 33 26.25 -15.37 -8.55
CA THR A 33 26.46 -14.06 -7.93
C THR A 33 27.10 -14.15 -6.54
N GLY A 34 27.42 -15.37 -6.10
CA GLY A 34 27.80 -15.69 -4.72
C GLY A 34 26.71 -16.52 -4.04
N HIS A 35 27.03 -17.15 -2.91
CA HIS A 35 26.05 -17.86 -2.10
C HIS A 35 25.03 -16.89 -1.50
N VAL A 36 23.79 -17.36 -1.32
CA VAL A 36 22.72 -16.58 -0.73
C VAL A 36 23.09 -16.28 0.71
N ALA A 37 23.40 -15.01 0.96
CA ALA A 37 23.57 -14.49 2.30
C ALA A 37 22.24 -13.91 2.76
N TYR A 38 21.50 -14.67 3.57
CA TYR A 38 20.33 -14.14 4.27
C TYR A 38 20.83 -13.21 5.39
N GLY A 39 20.59 -11.91 5.25
CA GLY A 39 21.02 -10.89 6.20
C GLY A 39 20.60 -9.49 5.76
N ASP A 40 21.10 -8.48 6.46
CA ASP A 40 20.76 -7.06 6.21
C ASP A 40 21.02 -6.62 4.76
N ILE A 41 20.39 -5.50 4.38
CA ILE A 41 20.57 -4.80 3.11
C ILE A 41 22.06 -4.76 2.73
N GLY A 42 22.38 -5.34 1.56
CA GLY A 42 23.73 -5.33 1.00
C GLY A 42 24.58 -6.56 1.31
N SER A 43 23.98 -7.59 1.93
CA SER A 43 24.53 -8.94 1.98
C SER A 43 24.88 -9.46 0.57
N VAL A 44 26.07 -10.06 0.43
CA VAL A 44 26.66 -10.41 -0.87
C VAL A 44 26.20 -11.79 -1.33
N GLY A 45 25.48 -11.82 -2.46
CA GLY A 45 25.19 -13.03 -3.24
C GLY A 45 23.70 -13.39 -3.29
N MET A 46 23.21 -13.58 -4.51
CA MET A 46 21.83 -13.96 -4.86
C MET A 46 21.72 -15.44 -5.30
N GLY A 47 22.81 -16.20 -5.22
CA GLY A 47 22.91 -17.51 -5.83
C GLY A 47 22.96 -17.42 -7.35
N ASP A 48 22.19 -18.26 -8.02
CA ASP A 48 22.01 -18.31 -9.46
C ASP A 48 20.95 -17.32 -9.93
N LEU A 49 21.38 -16.38 -10.75
CA LEU A 49 20.51 -15.44 -11.44
C LEU A 49 20.22 -15.98 -12.85
N PHE A 50 19.04 -16.57 -13.01
CA PHE A 50 18.55 -17.07 -14.31
C PHE A 50 17.81 -15.94 -15.06
N TYR A 51 18.42 -15.39 -16.10
CA TYR A 51 18.01 -14.14 -16.75
C TYR A 51 17.30 -14.32 -18.10
N THR A 52 16.84 -15.53 -18.43
CA THR A 52 16.27 -15.81 -19.76
C THR A 52 14.74 -15.85 -19.76
N ASP A 53 14.14 -15.42 -20.86
CA ASP A 53 12.70 -15.59 -21.13
C ASP A 53 12.23 -17.03 -20.91
N GLU A 54 13.01 -18.03 -21.33
CA GLU A 54 12.62 -19.45 -21.20
C GLU A 54 12.50 -19.88 -19.73
N PHE A 55 13.46 -19.46 -18.89
CA PHE A 55 13.40 -19.74 -17.46
C PHE A 55 12.15 -19.13 -16.83
N TRP A 56 11.93 -17.83 -17.07
CA TRP A 56 10.82 -17.11 -16.47
C TRP A 56 9.46 -17.55 -17.00
N ASP A 57 9.36 -17.88 -18.29
CA ASP A 57 8.16 -18.48 -18.85
C ASP A 57 7.81 -19.80 -18.13
N ASP A 58 8.79 -20.67 -17.89
CA ASP A 58 8.57 -21.94 -17.18
C ASP A 58 8.20 -21.73 -15.70
N GLN A 59 8.83 -20.78 -15.00
CA GLN A 59 8.52 -20.52 -13.59
C GLN A 59 7.13 -19.90 -13.42
N VAL A 60 6.83 -18.82 -14.16
CA VAL A 60 5.55 -18.10 -14.03
C VAL A 60 4.39 -18.98 -14.48
N ARG A 61 4.57 -19.80 -15.53
CA ARG A 61 3.57 -20.80 -15.93
C ARG A 61 3.25 -21.77 -14.79
N LYS A 62 4.26 -22.27 -14.06
CA LYS A 62 4.03 -23.14 -12.88
C LYS A 62 3.25 -22.41 -11.78
N CYS A 63 3.61 -21.16 -11.47
CA CYS A 63 2.85 -20.35 -10.52
C CYS A 63 1.39 -20.21 -10.95
N ARG A 64 1.13 -19.96 -12.24
CA ARG A 64 -0.22 -19.91 -12.79
C ARG A 64 -0.94 -21.26 -12.67
N ASP A 65 -0.28 -22.36 -12.99
CA ASP A 65 -0.82 -23.73 -12.89
C ASP A 65 -1.15 -24.11 -11.43
N TRP A 66 -0.42 -23.56 -10.46
CA TRP A 66 -0.72 -23.70 -9.02
C TRP A 66 -1.87 -22.81 -8.55
N GLY A 67 -2.30 -21.85 -9.39
CA GLY A 67 -3.39 -20.94 -9.13
C GLY A 67 -2.96 -19.63 -8.47
N CYS A 68 -1.72 -19.19 -8.67
CA CYS A 68 -1.27 -17.88 -8.21
C CYS A 68 -1.83 -16.74 -9.09
N GLU A 69 -2.09 -15.61 -8.45
CA GLU A 69 -2.52 -14.35 -9.08
C GLU A 69 -1.39 -13.32 -9.15
N GLY A 70 -0.28 -13.57 -8.46
CA GLY A 70 0.94 -12.80 -8.61
C GLY A 70 2.12 -13.44 -7.91
N LEU A 71 3.24 -12.72 -7.92
CA LEU A 71 4.46 -13.09 -7.23
C LEU A 71 5.09 -11.91 -6.51
N MET A 72 5.72 -12.19 -5.37
CA MET A 72 6.57 -11.27 -4.65
C MET A 72 8.01 -11.64 -4.95
N HIS A 73 8.76 -10.71 -5.51
CA HIS A 73 10.18 -10.88 -5.80
C HIS A 73 11.00 -10.23 -4.69
N ASP A 74 11.79 -11.03 -3.97
CA ASP A 74 12.49 -10.60 -2.76
C ASP A 74 14.00 -10.44 -2.92
N PHE A 75 14.61 -9.75 -1.95
CA PHE A 75 16.04 -9.43 -1.88
C PHE A 75 16.56 -8.58 -3.04
N LEU A 76 15.73 -7.70 -3.64
CA LEU A 76 16.19 -6.85 -4.73
C LEU A 76 17.38 -5.95 -4.34
N SER A 77 17.48 -5.55 -3.07
CA SER A 77 18.61 -4.77 -2.55
C SER A 77 19.96 -5.46 -2.75
N ASN A 78 19.99 -6.79 -2.78
CA ASN A 78 21.22 -7.57 -2.91
C ASN A 78 21.71 -7.62 -4.37
N TYR A 79 20.86 -7.31 -5.35
CA TYR A 79 21.26 -7.25 -6.76
C TYR A 79 22.19 -6.07 -7.05
N TRP A 80 22.07 -4.97 -6.30
CA TRP A 80 22.92 -3.79 -6.47
C TRP A 80 24.39 -4.04 -6.10
N ASN A 81 24.63 -4.97 -5.15
CA ASN A 81 25.97 -5.35 -4.73
C ASN A 81 26.56 -6.51 -5.53
N THR A 82 25.99 -6.80 -6.72
CA THR A 82 26.43 -7.92 -7.56
C THR A 82 27.03 -7.42 -8.88
N PRO A 83 28.31 -7.02 -8.92
CA PRO A 83 29.00 -6.65 -10.16
C PRO A 83 28.89 -7.70 -11.27
N ALA A 84 28.84 -8.98 -10.91
CA ALA A 84 28.70 -10.08 -11.86
C ALA A 84 27.38 -10.04 -12.65
N ALA A 85 26.33 -9.41 -12.11
CA ALA A 85 24.99 -9.37 -12.70
C ALA A 85 24.72 -8.13 -13.57
N VAL A 86 25.67 -7.18 -13.63
CA VAL A 86 25.44 -5.87 -14.27
C VAL A 86 24.98 -5.98 -15.72
N ASP A 87 25.52 -6.94 -16.47
CA ASP A 87 25.20 -7.13 -17.89
C ASP A 87 23.89 -7.92 -18.13
N VAL A 88 23.30 -8.49 -17.09
CA VAL A 88 22.13 -9.40 -17.21
C VAL A 88 20.93 -8.97 -16.38
N ILE A 89 21.07 -8.01 -15.47
CA ILE A 89 20.00 -7.61 -14.54
C ILE A 89 18.79 -7.00 -15.24
N ASP A 90 19.01 -6.16 -16.25
CA ASP A 90 17.94 -5.59 -17.08
C ASP A 90 17.11 -6.70 -17.74
N ARG A 91 17.81 -7.63 -18.40
CA ARG A 91 17.17 -8.78 -19.05
C ARG A 91 16.45 -9.68 -18.04
N TYR A 92 17.01 -9.86 -16.85
CA TYR A 92 16.38 -10.63 -15.78
C TYR A 92 15.03 -10.06 -15.36
N MET A 93 15.00 -8.75 -15.05
CA MET A 93 13.79 -8.06 -14.62
C MET A 93 12.72 -8.07 -15.72
N LYS A 94 13.12 -7.76 -16.96
CA LYS A 94 12.24 -7.76 -18.14
C LYS A 94 11.71 -9.14 -18.49
N SER A 95 12.54 -10.19 -18.40
CA SER A 95 12.11 -11.57 -18.66
C SER A 95 11.02 -12.01 -17.67
N MET A 96 11.21 -11.68 -16.39
CA MET A 96 10.21 -11.94 -15.35
C MET A 96 8.91 -11.19 -15.63
N ALA A 97 8.98 -9.87 -15.83
CA ALA A 97 7.81 -9.03 -16.07
C ALA A 97 7.04 -9.46 -17.32
N LYS A 98 7.74 -9.76 -18.41
CA LYS A 98 7.15 -10.28 -19.66
C LYS A 98 6.42 -11.60 -19.44
N ALA A 99 6.99 -12.53 -18.69
CA ALA A 99 6.33 -13.79 -18.36
C ALA A 99 5.09 -13.57 -17.50
N CYS A 100 5.17 -12.73 -16.46
CA CYS A 100 4.02 -12.36 -15.63
C CYS A 100 2.89 -11.74 -16.45
N GLN A 101 3.21 -10.79 -17.33
CA GLN A 101 2.23 -10.19 -18.24
C GLN A 101 1.57 -11.23 -19.16
N LYS A 102 2.36 -12.15 -19.74
CA LYS A 102 1.85 -13.23 -20.60
C LYS A 102 0.84 -14.13 -19.87
N TYR A 103 1.06 -14.42 -18.60
CA TYR A 103 0.21 -15.33 -17.82
C TYR A 103 -0.82 -14.62 -16.93
N GLY A 104 -0.88 -13.28 -16.97
CA GLY A 104 -1.82 -12.47 -16.19
C GLY A 104 -1.52 -12.51 -14.69
N LEU A 105 -0.24 -12.55 -14.30
CA LEU A 105 0.21 -12.43 -12.92
C LEU A 105 0.73 -11.01 -12.66
N SER A 106 0.42 -10.50 -11.47
CA SER A 106 1.03 -9.26 -10.96
C SER A 106 2.37 -9.54 -10.27
N ILE A 107 3.18 -8.50 -10.10
CA ILE A 107 4.44 -8.54 -9.35
C ILE A 107 4.40 -7.49 -8.23
N GLN A 108 4.81 -7.91 -7.03
CA GLN A 108 5.25 -7.04 -5.95
C GLN A 108 6.76 -7.14 -5.83
N TYR A 109 7.46 -6.02 -5.86
CA TYR A 109 8.89 -6.01 -5.57
C TYR A 109 9.16 -5.79 -4.07
N CYS A 110 10.19 -6.44 -3.54
CA CYS A 110 10.59 -6.30 -2.13
C CYS A 110 12.06 -5.86 -2.00
N MET A 111 12.37 -5.12 -0.94
CA MET A 111 13.70 -4.53 -0.68
C MET A 111 14.24 -3.71 -1.86
N CYS A 112 13.41 -2.86 -2.46
CA CYS A 112 13.79 -2.10 -3.66
C CYS A 112 14.71 -0.92 -3.36
N PHE A 113 15.77 -0.79 -4.15
CA PHE A 113 16.43 0.50 -4.41
C PHE A 113 15.79 1.30 -5.55
N SER A 114 16.10 2.59 -5.62
CA SER A 114 15.51 3.54 -6.57
C SER A 114 15.65 3.12 -8.04
N ASN A 115 16.72 2.41 -8.42
CA ASN A 115 16.88 1.88 -9.78
C ASN A 115 15.81 0.82 -10.11
N HIS A 116 15.47 -0.07 -9.17
CA HIS A 116 14.40 -1.06 -9.35
C HIS A 116 13.04 -0.39 -9.46
N VAL A 117 12.84 0.68 -8.67
CA VAL A 117 11.63 1.50 -8.72
C VAL A 117 11.48 2.15 -10.09
N LEU A 118 12.54 2.76 -10.62
CA LEU A 118 12.52 3.38 -11.96
C LEU A 118 12.35 2.34 -13.07
N GLU A 119 12.93 1.16 -12.93
CA GLU A 119 12.78 0.03 -13.88
C GLU A 119 11.31 -0.42 -14.03
N THR A 120 10.44 -0.14 -13.06
CA THR A 120 9.00 -0.47 -13.16
C THR A 120 8.29 0.21 -14.33
N VAL A 121 8.81 1.35 -14.82
CA VAL A 121 8.22 2.06 -15.97
C VAL A 121 8.25 1.22 -17.25
N GLU A 122 9.15 0.25 -17.34
CA GLU A 122 9.26 -0.69 -18.47
C GLU A 122 8.62 -2.06 -18.16
N ASN A 123 8.16 -2.27 -16.93
CA ASN A 123 7.70 -3.57 -16.42
C ASN A 123 6.26 -3.48 -15.86
N PRO A 124 5.24 -3.38 -16.72
CA PRO A 124 3.85 -3.10 -16.31
C PRO A 124 3.17 -4.23 -15.52
N ALA A 125 3.82 -5.39 -15.40
CA ALA A 125 3.35 -6.45 -14.49
C ALA A 125 3.59 -6.08 -13.02
N VAL A 126 4.51 -5.15 -12.73
CA VAL A 126 4.80 -4.66 -11.38
C VAL A 126 3.75 -3.63 -10.98
N ILE A 127 2.97 -3.94 -9.95
CA ILE A 127 1.86 -3.08 -9.50
C ILE A 127 2.06 -2.56 -8.08
N SER A 128 2.96 -3.16 -7.32
CA SER A 128 3.25 -2.80 -5.93
C SER A 128 4.69 -3.04 -5.58
N LEU A 129 5.12 -2.47 -4.46
CA LEU A 129 6.41 -2.77 -3.85
C LEU A 129 6.34 -2.63 -2.32
N GLN A 130 7.21 -3.33 -1.62
CA GLN A 130 7.49 -3.05 -0.21
C GLN A 130 8.25 -1.71 -0.13
N ALA A 131 7.55 -0.70 0.39
CA ALA A 131 8.00 0.70 0.39
C ALA A 131 8.68 1.11 1.72
N ILE A 132 8.93 0.14 2.59
CA ILE A 132 9.44 0.33 3.95
C ILE A 132 10.35 -0.84 4.33
N ALA A 133 11.24 -0.63 5.30
CA ALA A 133 12.09 -1.69 5.84
C ALA A 133 11.25 -2.80 6.49
N ASP A 134 11.85 -3.99 6.61
CA ASP A 134 11.22 -5.14 7.23
C ASP A 134 10.71 -4.81 8.63
N HIS A 135 9.47 -5.20 8.88
CA HIS A 135 8.80 -4.93 10.12
C HIS A 135 9.02 -6.03 11.14
N HIS A 136 9.48 -5.62 12.33
CA HIS A 136 9.55 -6.46 13.51
C HIS A 136 8.61 -5.93 14.60
N PRO A 137 7.69 -6.77 15.13
CA PRO A 137 6.75 -6.34 16.14
C PRO A 137 7.47 -5.89 17.41
N SER A 138 6.99 -4.81 18.03
CA SER A 138 7.54 -4.26 19.26
C SER A 138 6.42 -3.91 20.25
N ALA A 139 6.66 -4.22 21.53
CA ALA A 139 5.69 -4.00 22.60
C ALA A 139 5.78 -2.61 23.27
N SER A 140 6.83 -1.82 22.99
CA SER A 140 7.12 -0.57 23.72
C SER A 140 7.00 0.71 22.89
N ASP A 141 7.22 0.60 21.58
CA ASP A 141 7.00 1.61 20.52
C ASP A 141 7.41 0.88 19.24
N GLY A 142 6.58 0.85 18.21
CA GLY A 142 6.57 -0.15 17.14
C GLY A 142 7.80 -0.20 16.23
N GLY A 143 8.93 0.44 16.58
CA GLY A 143 10.14 0.55 15.75
C GLY A 143 9.90 1.23 14.38
N CYS A 144 8.66 1.62 14.11
CA CYS A 144 8.18 1.93 12.77
C CYS A 144 7.92 3.42 12.59
N GLY A 145 7.88 4.25 13.65
CA GLY A 145 7.61 5.69 13.50
C GLY A 145 8.48 6.36 12.42
N SER A 146 9.81 6.22 12.52
CA SER A 146 10.75 6.79 11.53
C SER A 146 10.64 6.13 10.15
N ASN A 147 10.33 4.84 10.10
CA ASN A 147 10.19 4.10 8.84
C ASN A 147 8.87 4.45 8.13
N LEU A 148 7.78 4.67 8.87
CA LEU A 148 6.48 5.14 8.37
C LEU A 148 6.61 6.54 7.77
N ARG A 149 7.46 7.40 8.35
CA ARG A 149 7.81 8.68 7.74
C ARG A 149 8.37 8.48 6.34
N SER A 150 9.44 7.70 6.23
CA SER A 150 10.13 7.46 4.96
C SER A 150 9.20 6.82 3.92
N PHE A 151 8.34 5.89 4.38
CA PHE A 151 7.29 5.28 3.59
C PHE A 151 6.30 6.30 3.04
N ILE A 152 5.70 7.16 3.89
CA ILE A 152 4.73 8.18 3.49
C ILE A 152 5.32 9.17 2.49
N TYR A 153 6.56 9.63 2.71
CA TYR A 153 7.22 10.54 1.76
C TYR A 153 7.51 9.87 0.42
N SER A 154 7.97 8.62 0.43
CA SER A 154 8.31 7.89 -0.79
C SER A 154 7.07 7.47 -1.59
N SER A 155 5.91 7.33 -0.94
CA SER A 155 4.62 7.04 -1.57
C SER A 155 4.21 8.06 -2.65
N LEU A 156 4.71 9.30 -2.57
CA LEU A 156 4.52 10.29 -3.63
C LEU A 156 5.14 9.82 -4.95
N LEU A 157 6.40 9.38 -4.92
CA LEU A 157 7.08 8.85 -6.10
C LEU A 157 6.43 7.56 -6.59
N TYR A 158 6.11 6.65 -5.68
CA TYR A 158 5.49 5.37 -6.03
C TYR A 158 4.13 5.56 -6.73
N GLY A 159 3.28 6.44 -6.18
CA GLY A 159 2.00 6.79 -6.79
C GLY A 159 2.16 7.46 -8.16
N ALA A 160 3.17 8.33 -8.33
CA ALA A 160 3.46 8.97 -9.61
C ALA A 160 3.90 7.97 -10.70
N LEU A 161 4.49 6.84 -10.30
CA LEU A 161 4.87 5.73 -11.20
C LEU A 161 3.74 4.71 -11.41
N GLY A 162 2.56 4.93 -10.81
CA GLY A 162 1.42 4.01 -10.91
C GLY A 162 1.55 2.76 -10.02
N LEU A 163 2.43 2.80 -9.02
CA LEU A 163 2.65 1.70 -8.08
C LEU A 163 1.88 1.92 -6.78
N TRP A 164 1.47 0.81 -6.17
CA TRP A 164 0.85 0.81 -4.85
C TRP A 164 1.88 0.43 -3.77
N PRO A 165 2.22 1.36 -2.86
CA PRO A 165 3.20 1.10 -1.82
C PRO A 165 2.62 0.22 -0.70
N ALA A 166 3.36 -0.81 -0.31
CA ALA A 166 3.04 -1.73 0.77
C ALA A 166 3.88 -1.41 2.03
N ARG A 167 3.24 -1.42 3.20
CA ARG A 167 3.85 -1.15 4.51
C ARG A 167 4.62 -2.36 5.10
N ASP A 168 4.84 -3.41 4.32
CA ASP A 168 5.28 -4.72 4.82
C ASP A 168 4.27 -5.35 5.80
N ASN A 169 4.63 -6.51 6.35
CA ASN A 169 3.82 -7.32 7.25
C ASN A 169 3.39 -6.54 8.49
N ILE A 170 2.10 -6.65 8.82
CA ILE A 170 1.47 -5.98 9.95
C ILE A 170 1.13 -7.00 11.02
N GLN A 171 1.39 -6.64 12.28
CA GLN A 171 1.13 -7.45 13.46
C GLN A 171 0.03 -6.82 14.34
N THR A 172 -1.22 -6.88 13.87
CA THR A 172 -2.40 -6.25 14.50
C THR A 172 -2.67 -6.59 15.98
N MET A 173 -2.02 -7.61 16.54
CA MET A 173 -2.21 -8.06 17.93
C MET A 173 -0.94 -7.97 18.77
N ASN A 174 0.23 -7.83 18.14
CA ASN A 174 1.54 -7.94 18.77
C ASN A 174 2.38 -6.66 18.63
N ASP A 175 1.83 -5.64 17.98
CA ASP A 175 2.45 -4.34 17.82
C ASP A 175 1.69 -3.28 18.62
N ALA A 176 2.42 -2.38 19.30
CA ALA A 176 1.87 -1.23 19.99
C ALA A 176 1.18 -0.24 19.02
N ASP A 177 1.64 -0.19 17.77
CA ASP A 177 1.17 0.75 16.73
C ASP A 177 0.25 0.09 15.69
N ALA A 178 -0.34 -1.05 16.04
CA ALA A 178 -1.19 -1.85 15.14
C ALA A 178 -2.29 -1.05 14.43
N TYR A 179 -2.93 -0.10 15.12
CA TYR A 179 -3.98 0.73 14.53
C TYR A 179 -3.42 1.64 13.43
N GLU A 180 -2.35 2.38 13.73
CA GLU A 180 -1.65 3.27 12.81
C GLU A 180 -1.13 2.51 11.60
N ASP A 181 -0.59 1.31 11.80
CA ASP A 181 -0.07 0.48 10.71
C ASP A 181 -1.15 0.04 9.74
N VAL A 182 -2.29 -0.43 10.24
CA VAL A 182 -3.41 -0.82 9.38
C VAL A 182 -4.00 0.40 8.69
N LEU A 183 -4.13 1.53 9.39
CA LEU A 183 -4.64 2.78 8.83
C LEU A 183 -3.73 3.29 7.71
N VAL A 184 -2.42 3.39 7.95
CA VAL A 184 -1.43 3.84 6.95
C VAL A 184 -1.39 2.88 5.77
N ALA A 185 -1.39 1.56 6.00
CA ALA A 185 -1.40 0.58 4.92
C ALA A 185 -2.66 0.71 4.05
N ASN A 186 -3.84 0.90 4.66
CA ASN A 186 -5.09 1.04 3.91
C ASN A 186 -5.17 2.35 3.13
N LEU A 187 -4.79 3.49 3.75
CA LEU A 187 -4.76 4.79 3.09
C LEU A 187 -3.67 4.88 2.00
N SER A 188 -2.66 4.02 2.05
CA SER A 188 -1.65 3.92 0.99
C SER A 188 -2.14 3.18 -0.25
N GLY A 189 -3.25 2.44 -0.13
CA GLY A 189 -3.92 1.74 -1.22
C GLY A 189 -3.21 0.49 -1.73
N GLY A 190 -2.05 0.16 -1.19
CA GLY A 190 -1.33 -1.09 -1.45
C GLY A 190 -1.89 -2.30 -0.70
N PRO A 191 -1.26 -3.46 -0.87
CA PRO A 191 -1.67 -4.67 -0.18
C PRO A 191 -1.49 -4.51 1.34
N ILE A 192 -2.44 -5.07 2.08
CA ILE A 192 -2.34 -5.23 3.54
C ILE A 192 -1.80 -6.64 3.80
N GLN A 193 -0.50 -6.71 4.11
CA GLN A 193 0.21 -7.97 4.32
C GLN A 193 0.20 -8.28 5.82
N LEU A 194 -0.26 -9.48 6.21
CA LEU A 194 -0.39 -9.87 7.60
C LEU A 194 0.69 -10.88 7.96
N GLY A 195 1.40 -10.63 9.06
CA GLY A 195 2.45 -11.52 9.57
C GLY A 195 1.97 -12.55 10.60
N HIS A 196 0.66 -12.74 10.75
CA HIS A 196 0.10 -13.59 11.79
C HIS A 196 0.08 -15.07 11.41
N GLU A 197 0.09 -15.92 12.43
CA GLU A 197 -0.50 -17.25 12.30
C GLU A 197 -1.96 -17.14 11.82
N ILE A 198 -2.39 -18.11 11.01
CA ILE A 198 -3.76 -18.15 10.48
C ILE A 198 -4.76 -18.11 11.64
N GLY A 199 -5.69 -17.14 11.59
CA GLY A 199 -6.74 -16.96 12.59
C GLY A 199 -6.31 -16.18 13.84
N LYS A 200 -5.11 -15.59 13.88
CA LYS A 200 -4.62 -14.78 15.02
C LYS A 200 -4.66 -13.27 14.79
N ALA A 201 -5.01 -12.82 13.59
CA ALA A 201 -5.15 -11.39 13.31
C ALA A 201 -6.40 -10.79 13.99
N ASP A 202 -6.34 -9.49 14.28
CA ASP A 202 -7.49 -8.72 14.81
C ASP A 202 -8.47 -8.43 13.68
N LEU A 203 -9.49 -9.28 13.53
CA LEU A 203 -10.53 -9.07 12.54
C LEU A 203 -11.39 -7.83 12.82
N GLY A 204 -11.49 -7.36 14.07
CA GLY A 204 -12.22 -6.14 14.42
C GLY A 204 -11.56 -4.92 13.79
N LEU A 205 -10.24 -4.82 13.93
CA LEU A 205 -9.45 -3.78 13.27
C LEU A 205 -9.48 -3.93 11.74
N LEU A 206 -9.23 -5.14 11.22
CA LEU A 206 -9.12 -5.37 9.77
C LEU A 206 -10.43 -5.13 9.02
N ARG A 207 -11.60 -5.34 9.65
CA ARG A 207 -12.91 -5.05 9.04
C ARG A 207 -13.07 -3.60 8.60
N GLN A 208 -12.28 -2.67 9.11
CA GLN A 208 -12.30 -1.27 8.67
C GLN A 208 -11.66 -1.06 7.28
N THR A 209 -10.97 -2.07 6.75
CA THR A 209 -10.20 -1.96 5.50
C THR A 209 -10.89 -2.61 4.29
N PHE A 210 -11.83 -3.53 4.51
CA PHE A 210 -12.43 -4.32 3.43
C PHE A 210 -13.96 -4.37 3.49
N ARG A 211 -14.57 -4.68 2.34
CA ARG A 211 -16.00 -4.95 2.20
C ARG A 211 -16.31 -6.35 2.70
N GLU A 212 -17.17 -6.44 3.72
CA GLU A 212 -17.63 -7.72 4.23
C GLU A 212 -18.47 -8.47 3.18
N GLY A 213 -18.39 -9.80 3.19
CA GLY A 213 -18.98 -10.68 2.18
C GLY A 213 -17.91 -11.24 1.24
N ASP A 214 -17.23 -10.37 0.50
CA ASP A 214 -16.24 -10.78 -0.52
C ASP A 214 -14.78 -10.42 -0.18
N GLY A 215 -14.54 -9.73 0.93
CA GLY A 215 -13.19 -9.40 1.38
C GLY A 215 -12.46 -8.39 0.51
N LEU A 216 -13.17 -7.67 -0.38
CA LEU A 216 -12.57 -6.69 -1.27
C LEU A 216 -11.99 -5.53 -0.46
N LEU A 217 -10.68 -5.31 -0.58
CA LEU A 217 -10.00 -4.19 0.05
C LEU A 217 -10.56 -2.86 -0.50
N LEU A 218 -11.00 -1.98 0.39
CA LEU A 218 -11.44 -0.63 0.07
C LEU A 218 -10.22 0.27 0.13
N LYS A 219 -9.89 0.90 -0.99
CA LYS A 219 -8.67 1.69 -1.16
C LYS A 219 -9.00 3.07 -1.74
N PRO A 220 -8.18 4.10 -1.47
CA PRO A 220 -8.29 5.37 -2.16
C PRO A 220 -7.79 5.28 -3.61
N ASP A 221 -7.91 6.37 -4.36
CA ASP A 221 -7.49 6.46 -5.76
C ASP A 221 -6.02 6.81 -5.95
N ARG A 222 -5.34 7.26 -4.89
CA ARG A 222 -3.89 7.49 -4.87
C ARG A 222 -3.30 7.09 -3.51
N PRO A 223 -1.98 6.86 -3.42
CA PRO A 223 -1.35 6.62 -2.13
C PRO A 223 -1.44 7.83 -1.18
N LEU A 224 -1.38 7.55 0.12
CA LEU A 224 -1.19 8.54 1.17
C LEU A 224 0.17 9.23 1.00
N CYS A 225 0.15 10.54 0.83
CA CYS A 225 1.35 11.36 0.60
C CYS A 225 1.35 12.56 1.55
N PRO A 226 2.53 13.04 1.98
CA PRO A 226 2.62 14.25 2.80
C PRO A 226 2.08 15.47 2.05
N ILE A 227 1.58 16.47 2.78
CA ILE A 227 1.27 17.78 2.20
C ILE A 227 2.55 18.58 1.95
N ASP A 228 2.48 19.59 1.07
CA ASP A 228 3.64 20.41 0.68
C ASP A 228 4.36 21.04 1.89
N ALA A 229 3.61 21.47 2.90
CA ALA A 229 4.17 22.06 4.11
C ALA A 229 5.17 21.13 4.84
N CYS A 230 4.97 19.81 4.78
CA CYS A 230 5.85 18.83 5.41
C CYS A 230 7.22 18.70 4.73
N PHE A 231 7.40 19.23 3.52
CA PHE A 231 8.72 19.30 2.86
C PHE A 231 9.52 20.55 3.25
N ILE A 232 8.86 21.53 3.86
CA ILE A 232 9.47 22.79 4.31
C ILE A 232 9.73 22.74 5.82
N ASP A 233 8.74 22.25 6.57
CA ASP A 233 8.79 22.10 8.02
C ASP A 233 8.59 20.63 8.41
N ASP A 234 9.63 20.03 8.99
CA ASP A 234 9.68 18.62 9.32
C ASP A 234 9.14 18.30 10.74
N HIS A 235 8.46 19.24 11.39
CA HIS A 235 8.01 19.02 12.78
C HIS A 235 6.66 18.32 12.91
N ASN A 236 5.83 18.33 11.86
CA ASN A 236 4.44 17.84 11.92
C ASN A 236 4.05 17.06 10.66
N LEU A 237 3.99 15.73 10.74
CA LEU A 237 3.57 14.92 9.59
C LEU A 237 2.06 14.96 9.41
N ILE A 238 1.62 15.70 8.40
CA ILE A 238 0.29 15.59 7.80
C ILE A 238 0.41 14.92 6.44
N ALA A 239 -0.44 13.95 6.17
CA ALA A 239 -0.55 13.30 4.89
C ALA A 239 -2.00 13.23 4.43
N CYS A 240 -2.23 13.39 3.13
CA CYS A 240 -3.56 13.28 2.53
C CYS A 240 -3.58 12.28 1.37
N THR A 241 -4.71 11.58 1.26
CA THR A 241 -5.12 10.83 0.08
C THR A 241 -6.58 11.16 -0.25
N GLN A 242 -7.14 10.58 -1.31
CA GLN A 242 -8.49 10.90 -1.76
C GLN A 242 -9.19 9.75 -2.47
N SER A 243 -10.51 9.81 -2.48
CA SER A 243 -11.38 9.08 -3.41
C SER A 243 -12.16 10.07 -4.27
N ARG A 244 -12.18 9.83 -5.58
CA ARG A 244 -12.86 10.61 -6.60
C ARG A 244 -14.08 9.85 -7.07
N HIS A 245 -15.23 10.45 -6.85
CA HIS A 245 -16.50 10.00 -7.40
C HIS A 245 -17.02 11.08 -8.36
N PRO A 246 -17.86 10.76 -9.36
CA PRO A 246 -18.44 11.77 -10.25
C PRO A 246 -19.14 12.94 -9.54
N SER A 247 -19.62 12.72 -8.32
CA SER A 247 -20.32 13.71 -7.49
C SER A 247 -19.40 14.60 -6.65
N GLY A 248 -18.11 14.28 -6.53
CA GLY A 248 -17.17 15.03 -5.71
C GLY A 248 -15.91 14.24 -5.34
N THR A 249 -14.97 14.91 -4.69
CA THR A 249 -13.76 14.27 -4.16
C THR A 249 -13.75 14.32 -2.65
N TRP A 250 -13.58 13.16 -2.03
CA TRP A 250 -13.39 12.99 -0.58
C TRP A 250 -11.91 12.92 -0.29
N HIS A 251 -11.45 13.66 0.70
CA HIS A 251 -10.05 13.63 1.10
C HIS A 251 -9.93 13.02 2.49
N TYR A 252 -8.88 12.25 2.69
CA TYR A 252 -8.56 11.52 3.91
C TYR A 252 -7.27 12.10 4.47
N VAL A 253 -7.35 12.69 5.66
CA VAL A 253 -6.23 13.43 6.26
C VAL A 253 -5.75 12.71 7.52
N LEU A 254 -4.49 12.30 7.50
CA LEU A 254 -3.81 11.68 8.63
C LEU A 254 -2.78 12.65 9.21
N SER A 255 -2.88 12.89 10.51
CA SER A 255 -1.86 13.55 11.31
C SER A 255 -1.19 12.50 12.18
N LEU A 256 0.12 12.33 12.06
CA LEU A 256 0.84 11.21 12.67
C LEU A 256 2.03 11.71 13.49
N ASN A 257 2.07 11.33 14.77
CA ASN A 257 3.21 11.54 15.65
C ASN A 257 4.25 10.44 15.45
N ILE A 258 5.42 10.83 14.97
CA ILE A 258 6.56 9.95 14.74
C ILE A 258 7.54 10.08 15.92
N GLY A 259 7.17 9.50 17.06
CA GLY A 259 8.07 9.34 18.20
C GLY A 259 8.51 10.64 18.88
N ASN A 260 7.66 11.68 18.86
CA ASN A 260 7.91 12.93 19.57
C ASN A 260 6.92 13.12 20.73
N ASP A 261 7.38 12.94 21.96
CA ASP A 261 6.55 13.11 23.17
C ASP A 261 6.08 14.57 23.38
N GLN A 262 6.80 15.54 22.79
CA GLN A 262 6.46 16.97 22.82
C GLN A 262 5.72 17.42 21.56
N TRP A 263 5.14 16.48 20.80
CA TRP A 263 4.43 16.80 19.57
C TRP A 263 3.16 17.61 19.83
N GLN A 264 3.06 18.76 19.15
CA GLN A 264 1.97 19.74 19.29
C GLN A 264 0.93 19.62 18.17
N GLY A 265 0.68 18.39 17.71
CA GLY A 265 -0.23 18.13 16.60
C GLY A 265 0.25 18.74 15.29
N GLY A 266 -0.22 18.20 14.17
CA GLY A 266 -0.08 18.89 12.87
C GLY A 266 -1.18 19.92 12.62
N SER A 267 -1.02 20.71 11.56
CA SER A 267 -2.08 21.60 11.08
C SER A 267 -2.22 21.49 9.57
N PHE A 268 -3.43 21.63 9.07
CA PHE A 268 -3.72 21.61 7.65
C PHE A 268 -4.92 22.49 7.32
N SER A 269 -4.98 22.96 6.09
CA SER A 269 -6.19 23.45 5.44
C SER A 269 -6.66 22.45 4.39
N PRO A 270 -7.95 22.44 4.01
CA PRO A 270 -8.40 21.64 2.87
C PRO A 270 -7.58 21.89 1.60
N ASP A 271 -7.14 23.13 1.35
CA ASP A 271 -6.28 23.48 0.21
C ASP A 271 -4.97 22.67 0.19
N ASP A 272 -4.35 22.44 1.35
CA ASP A 272 -3.12 21.64 1.47
C ASP A 272 -3.32 20.17 1.05
N CYS A 273 -4.54 19.65 1.18
CA CYS A 273 -4.90 18.30 0.73
C CYS A 273 -5.37 18.23 -0.73
N GLY A 274 -5.34 19.36 -1.46
CA GLY A 274 -5.76 19.47 -2.85
C GLY A 274 -7.27 19.63 -3.05
N CYS A 275 -8.00 20.10 -2.04
CA CYS A 275 -9.43 20.39 -2.15
C CYS A 275 -9.70 21.60 -3.07
N ASP A 276 -10.81 21.56 -3.83
CA ASP A 276 -11.12 22.55 -4.86
C ASP A 276 -12.38 23.39 -4.59
N GLN A 277 -13.31 22.92 -3.74
CA GLN A 277 -14.48 23.68 -3.31
C GLN A 277 -14.15 24.70 -2.21
N ASP A 278 -14.97 25.75 -2.08
CA ASP A 278 -14.76 26.81 -1.08
C ASP A 278 -15.00 26.35 0.37
N GLU A 279 -15.83 25.31 0.56
CA GLU A 279 -16.20 24.77 1.87
C GLU A 279 -16.33 23.24 1.79
N TYR A 280 -15.91 22.58 2.86
CA TYR A 280 -16.04 21.14 3.07
C TYR A 280 -16.68 20.84 4.42
N VAL A 281 -17.14 19.61 4.60
CA VAL A 281 -17.45 19.08 5.91
C VAL A 281 -16.25 18.28 6.42
N LEU A 282 -15.70 18.71 7.55
CA LEU A 282 -14.69 17.99 8.29
C LEU A 282 -15.36 17.00 9.24
N TYR A 283 -15.02 15.72 9.11
CA TYR A 283 -15.44 14.66 10.00
C TYR A 283 -14.23 14.09 10.74
N ASN A 284 -14.25 14.15 12.07
CA ASN A 284 -13.25 13.48 12.90
C ASN A 284 -13.62 12.00 13.04
N TYR A 285 -12.84 11.11 12.42
CA TYR A 285 -13.18 9.69 12.32
C TYR A 285 -13.28 8.99 13.69
N ARG A 286 -12.49 9.44 14.67
CA ARG A 286 -12.45 8.83 16.01
C ARG A 286 -13.58 9.32 16.90
N THR A 287 -13.90 10.62 16.88
CA THR A 287 -14.89 11.20 17.79
C THR A 287 -16.30 11.25 17.19
N GLY A 288 -16.42 11.13 15.87
CA GLY A 288 -17.67 11.33 15.15
C GLY A 288 -18.09 12.79 15.02
N GLU A 289 -17.25 13.73 15.44
CA GLU A 289 -17.53 15.17 15.37
C GLU A 289 -17.55 15.64 13.91
N ILE A 290 -18.50 16.53 13.61
CA ILE A 290 -18.72 17.10 12.29
C ILE A 290 -18.70 18.62 12.40
N SER A 291 -17.90 19.28 11.57
CA SER A 291 -17.88 20.74 11.45
C SER A 291 -17.73 21.17 9.99
N PRO A 292 -18.29 22.32 9.59
CA PRO A 292 -17.88 22.95 8.33
C PRO A 292 -16.42 23.43 8.46
N ILE A 293 -15.71 23.47 7.34
CA ILE A 293 -14.37 24.06 7.25
C ILE A 293 -14.19 24.77 5.92
N GLY A 294 -13.74 26.03 5.96
CA GLY A 294 -13.41 26.76 4.74
C GLY A 294 -12.16 26.21 4.07
N ARG A 295 -12.07 26.30 2.74
CA ARG A 295 -10.94 25.75 1.96
C ARG A 295 -9.56 26.18 2.47
N LYS A 296 -9.45 27.43 2.90
CA LYS A 296 -8.20 28.06 3.39
C LYS A 296 -8.14 28.18 4.91
N GLU A 297 -9.15 27.69 5.61
CA GLU A 297 -9.19 27.70 7.07
C GLU A 297 -8.20 26.66 7.59
N ILE A 298 -7.39 27.06 8.56
CA ILE A 298 -6.40 26.18 9.19
C ILE A 298 -7.07 25.42 10.32
N TYR A 299 -7.05 24.09 10.22
CA TYR A 299 -7.41 23.19 11.30
C TYR A 299 -6.16 22.75 12.05
N HIS A 300 -6.23 22.81 13.38
CA HIS A 300 -5.18 22.35 14.28
C HIS A 300 -5.55 20.97 14.83
N CYS A 301 -4.74 19.96 14.53
CA CYS A 301 -4.92 18.62 15.08
C CYS A 301 -4.60 18.59 16.59
N PRO A 302 -5.18 17.65 17.35
CA PRO A 302 -4.88 17.51 18.78
C PRO A 302 -3.40 17.26 19.08
N ASP A 303 -2.93 17.89 20.15
CA ASP A 303 -1.58 17.67 20.71
C ASP A 303 -1.48 16.31 21.42
N HIS A 304 -0.26 15.81 21.57
CA HIS A 304 0.05 14.63 22.40
C HIS A 304 -0.75 13.36 22.10
N VAL A 305 -1.27 13.20 20.87
CA VAL A 305 -1.86 11.94 20.38
C VAL A 305 -0.88 11.23 19.46
N LYS A 306 -0.97 9.90 19.33
CA LYS A 306 -0.15 9.15 18.35
C LYS A 306 -0.61 9.46 16.92
N SER A 307 -1.92 9.51 16.71
CA SER A 307 -2.52 9.80 15.40
C SER A 307 -3.89 10.47 15.54
N SER A 308 -4.24 11.29 14.54
CA SER A 308 -5.61 11.76 14.33
C SER A 308 -5.98 11.65 12.85
N TYR A 309 -7.23 11.27 12.58
CA TYR A 309 -7.71 10.90 11.26
C TYR A 309 -9.03 11.61 10.94
N TYR A 310 -9.08 12.24 9.77
CA TYR A 310 -10.19 13.07 9.34
C TYR A 310 -10.63 12.73 7.90
N VAL A 311 -11.91 12.98 7.64
CA VAL A 311 -12.49 12.94 6.30
C VAL A 311 -12.98 14.34 5.95
N LEU A 312 -12.54 14.87 4.82
CA LEU A 312 -13.08 16.07 4.19
C LEU A 312 -14.09 15.64 3.12
N ALA A 313 -15.37 15.79 3.42
CA ALA A 313 -16.46 15.47 2.51
C ALA A 313 -16.91 16.72 1.73
N PRO A 314 -17.01 16.65 0.38
CA PRO A 314 -17.43 17.77 -0.45
C PRO A 314 -18.92 18.08 -0.28
N LEU A 315 -19.34 19.30 -0.55
CA LEU A 315 -20.77 19.64 -0.61
C LEU A 315 -21.36 19.14 -1.93
N LEU A 316 -22.57 18.55 -1.90
CA LEU A 316 -23.11 17.77 -3.03
C LEU A 316 -24.22 18.48 -3.83
N GLY A 317 -24.16 19.81 -3.97
CA GLY A 317 -25.13 20.59 -4.75
C GLY A 317 -26.55 20.67 -4.14
N CYS A 318 -26.77 19.97 -3.02
CA CYS A 318 -27.92 20.03 -2.14
C CYS A 318 -27.48 20.59 -0.77
N PRO A 319 -28.39 20.95 0.15
CA PRO A 319 -28.03 21.43 1.49
C PRO A 319 -27.44 20.34 2.42
N GLY A 320 -26.76 19.34 1.85
CA GLY A 320 -26.20 18.20 2.56
C GLY A 320 -24.97 17.64 1.86
N THR A 321 -24.26 16.77 2.57
CA THR A 321 -23.13 15.99 2.08
C THR A 321 -23.30 14.53 2.51
N LEU A 322 -22.45 13.66 1.99
CA LEU A 322 -22.31 12.27 2.42
C LEU A 322 -20.88 12.07 2.89
N ILE A 323 -20.66 11.61 4.13
CA ILE A 323 -19.30 11.27 4.61
C ILE A 323 -18.86 9.90 4.05
N GLY A 324 -19.82 9.00 3.85
CA GLY A 324 -19.62 7.64 3.36
C GLY A 324 -19.91 6.57 4.42
N ASP A 325 -19.36 5.37 4.21
CA ASP A 325 -19.41 4.25 5.18
C ASP A 325 -18.39 4.50 6.30
N ILE A 326 -18.83 5.16 7.38
CA ILE A 326 -17.99 5.52 8.53
C ILE A 326 -17.47 4.33 9.34
N SER A 327 -17.86 3.09 8.98
CA SER A 327 -17.25 1.87 9.56
C SER A 327 -15.94 1.48 8.87
N LYS A 328 -15.57 2.17 7.79
CA LYS A 328 -14.39 1.90 6.96
C LYS A 328 -13.44 3.08 6.99
N PHE A 329 -12.13 2.82 7.00
CA PHE A 329 -11.14 3.89 6.94
C PHE A 329 -11.32 4.72 5.66
N VAL A 330 -11.36 4.06 4.49
CA VAL A 330 -11.75 4.72 3.23
C VAL A 330 -13.28 4.75 3.15
N THR A 331 -13.89 5.83 3.67
CA THR A 331 -15.35 5.95 3.81
C THR A 331 -16.09 5.97 2.47
N MET A 332 -15.43 6.42 1.41
CA MET A 332 -15.98 6.65 0.08
C MET A 332 -15.14 5.91 -0.97
N ALA A 333 -15.05 4.60 -0.83
CA ALA A 333 -14.53 3.76 -1.89
C ALA A 333 -15.62 3.48 -2.94
N ASP A 334 -15.32 3.60 -4.23
CA ASP A 334 -16.25 3.27 -5.33
C ASP A 334 -16.67 1.80 -5.29
N GLN A 335 -15.83 0.95 -4.72
CA GLN A 335 -16.12 -0.45 -4.43
C GLN A 335 -17.17 -0.62 -3.33
N ARG A 336 -17.63 0.45 -2.68
CA ARG A 336 -18.64 0.40 -1.62
C ARG A 336 -19.84 1.29 -1.94
N ILE A 337 -19.60 2.52 -2.40
CA ILE A 337 -20.62 3.49 -2.78
C ILE A 337 -20.41 3.80 -4.26
N CYS A 338 -21.27 3.25 -5.13
CA CYS A 338 -21.05 3.28 -6.58
C CYS A 338 -21.88 4.32 -7.34
N ALA A 339 -22.86 4.94 -6.67
CA ALA A 339 -23.67 6.00 -7.25
C ALA A 339 -24.17 6.92 -6.15
N ILE A 340 -24.20 8.22 -6.44
CA ILE A 340 -24.81 9.27 -5.64
C ILE A 340 -25.63 10.14 -6.59
N GLU A 341 -26.91 10.32 -6.25
CA GLU A 341 -27.83 11.19 -6.96
C GLU A 341 -28.34 12.25 -5.99
N THR A 342 -28.24 13.51 -6.38
CA THR A 342 -28.73 14.63 -5.57
C THR A 342 -29.75 15.45 -6.35
N ASP A 343 -30.79 15.89 -5.66
CA ASP A 343 -31.67 16.96 -6.08
C ASP A 343 -31.79 18.03 -4.98
N ARG A 344 -32.65 19.03 -5.16
CA ARG A 344 -32.81 20.13 -4.20
C ARG A 344 -33.20 19.67 -2.78
N TYR A 345 -33.84 18.51 -2.64
CA TYR A 345 -34.44 18.02 -1.41
C TYR A 345 -34.00 16.60 -1.03
N HIS A 346 -33.42 15.83 -1.95
CA HIS A 346 -33.06 14.44 -1.73
C HIS A 346 -31.59 14.17 -2.06
N LEU A 347 -31.00 13.28 -1.27
CA LEU A 347 -29.73 12.63 -1.54
C LEU A 347 -29.99 11.13 -1.51
N THR A 348 -29.72 10.45 -2.61
CA THR A 348 -29.82 8.99 -2.74
C THR A 348 -28.44 8.43 -3.07
N PHE A 349 -28.08 7.28 -2.52
CA PHE A 349 -26.83 6.61 -2.85
C PHE A 349 -27.03 5.10 -2.91
N SER A 350 -26.19 4.43 -3.70
CA SER A 350 -26.21 2.97 -3.88
C SER A 350 -25.04 2.32 -3.17
N LEU A 351 -25.32 1.32 -2.35
CA LEU A 351 -24.31 0.51 -1.66
C LEU A 351 -24.13 -0.84 -2.36
N LEU A 352 -22.87 -1.18 -2.62
CA LEU A 352 -22.49 -2.53 -3.01
C LEU A 352 -22.31 -3.36 -1.74
N ALA A 353 -23.19 -4.36 -1.57
CA ALA A 353 -22.96 -5.44 -0.60
C ALA A 353 -21.96 -6.42 -1.21
N GLY A 354 -20.97 -6.87 -0.44
CA GLY A 354 -20.18 -8.02 -0.85
C GLY A 354 -21.14 -9.22 -0.97
N GLY A 355 -21.10 -9.92 -2.10
CA GLY A 355 -21.88 -11.15 -2.24
C GLY A 355 -21.48 -12.12 -1.13
N ALA A 356 -22.46 -12.85 -0.57
CA ALA A 356 -22.22 -13.89 0.41
C ALA A 356 -21.71 -15.19 -0.24
#